data_AF-A0A5N7MHC9-F1
#
_entry.id   AF-A0A5N7MHC9-F1
#
_cell.length_a   1.000
_cell.length_b   1.000
_cell.length_c   1.000
_cell.angle_alpha   90.00
_cell.angle_beta   90.00
_cell.angle_gamma   90.00
#
_symmetry.space_group_name_H-M   'P 1'
#
loop_
_entity.id
_entity.type
_entity.pdbx_description
1 polymer ?
#
loop_
_entity_poly.entity_id
_entity_poly.type
_entity_poly.pdbx_seq_one_letter_code
_entity_poly.pdbx_strand_id
1 'polypeptide(L)'
;MSLFATALVLGSALNAQSQEAPEKNPFADPDMQPSYRARCHEVRELTKDRETGATRIDFSVTGPLALVHFDGTLAYLGLCGTAPDPKVLCVTYQTNDMKVGEVVTITGGYSRPNPDYIVLDPCLARRPEEPAE
;
A
#
# COMPACT_ATOMS: atom_id res chain seq x y z
N MET A 1 -65.81 -19.07 30.67
CA MET A 1 -65.88 -18.15 29.52
C MET A 1 -64.49 -17.55 29.36
N SER A 2 -63.62 -18.19 28.57
CA SER A 2 -62.25 -17.72 28.32
C SER A 2 -62.24 -16.80 27.11
N LEU A 3 -61.70 -15.59 27.23
CA LEU A 3 -61.26 -14.81 26.08
C LEU A 3 -59.73 -14.75 26.06
N PHE A 4 -59.16 -15.29 24.99
CA PHE A 4 -57.73 -15.24 24.68
C PHE A 4 -57.39 -13.99 23.86
N ALA A 5 -56.13 -13.59 24.05
CA ALA A 5 -55.40 -12.44 23.54
C ALA A 5 -55.27 -12.33 22.02
N THR A 6 -54.89 -11.15 21.52
CA THR A 6 -53.65 -11.00 20.72
C THR A 6 -53.26 -9.52 20.54
N ALA A 7 -52.07 -9.16 21.01
CA ALA A 7 -51.40 -7.90 20.65
C ALA A 7 -50.43 -8.19 19.50
N LEU A 8 -50.63 -7.54 18.35
CA LEU A 8 -49.69 -7.56 17.22
C LEU A 8 -48.54 -6.60 17.53
N VAL A 9 -47.34 -7.13 17.79
CA VAL A 9 -46.10 -6.35 17.77
C VAL A 9 -45.51 -6.47 16.37
N LEU A 10 -45.63 -5.42 15.56
CA LEU A 10 -44.89 -5.31 14.30
C LEU A 10 -43.42 -5.01 14.63
N GLY A 11 -42.57 -6.03 14.54
CA GLY A 11 -41.12 -5.88 14.57
C GLY A 11 -40.63 -5.32 13.24
N SER A 12 -40.17 -4.07 13.22
CA SER A 12 -39.40 -3.52 12.11
C SER A 12 -38.04 -4.23 12.06
N ALA A 13 -37.82 -5.07 11.05
CA ALA A 13 -36.50 -5.60 10.75
C ALA A 13 -35.60 -4.42 10.35
N LEU A 14 -34.67 -4.04 11.23
CA LEU A 14 -33.53 -3.21 10.84
C LEU A 14 -32.70 -4.03 9.84
N ASN A 15 -32.72 -3.63 8.57
CA ASN A 15 -31.71 -4.04 7.62
C ASN A 15 -30.35 -3.48 8.08
N ALA A 16 -29.57 -4.29 8.78
CA ALA A 16 -28.16 -4.05 8.97
C ALA A 16 -27.46 -4.32 7.64
N GLN A 17 -27.42 -3.31 6.75
CA GLN A 17 -26.50 -3.32 5.62
C GLN A 17 -25.10 -3.19 6.22
N SER A 18 -24.39 -4.31 6.33
CA SER A 18 -22.94 -4.31 6.53
C SER A 18 -22.34 -3.53 5.37
N GLN A 19 -21.91 -2.29 5.63
CA GLN A 19 -21.10 -1.54 4.69
C GLN A 19 -19.75 -2.26 4.63
N GLU A 20 -19.50 -3.00 3.54
CA GLU A 20 -18.17 -3.52 3.24
C GLU A 20 -17.19 -2.34 3.24
N ALA A 21 -16.13 -2.46 4.04
CA ALA A 21 -15.07 -1.46 4.04
C ALA A 21 -14.47 -1.37 2.63
N PRO A 22 -14.13 -0.17 2.13
CA PRO A 22 -13.51 -0.03 0.82
C PRO A 22 -12.26 -0.90 0.71
N GLU A 23 -12.13 -1.58 -0.42
CA GLU A 23 -11.01 -2.47 -0.69
C GLU A 23 -9.68 -1.70 -0.63
N LYS A 24 -8.69 -2.28 0.07
CA LYS A 24 -7.35 -1.69 0.18
C LYS A 24 -6.62 -1.81 -1.16
N ASN A 25 -6.50 -0.71 -1.88
CA ASN A 25 -5.81 -0.67 -3.16
C ASN A 25 -4.57 0.27 -3.13
N PRO A 26 -3.35 -0.27 -3.03
CA PRO A 26 -2.13 0.53 -3.00
C PRO A 26 -1.65 0.98 -4.39
N PHE A 27 -2.47 0.84 -5.43
CA PHE A 27 -2.14 1.20 -6.81
C PHE A 27 -2.93 2.43 -7.29
N ALA A 28 -2.36 3.14 -8.26
CA ALA A 28 -3.01 4.19 -9.02
C ALA A 28 -2.55 4.21 -10.48
N ASP A 29 -3.26 5.00 -11.28
CA ASP A 29 -2.84 5.38 -12.64
C ASP A 29 -1.45 6.07 -12.62
N PRO A 30 -0.74 6.11 -13.77
CA PRO A 30 0.58 6.76 -13.86
C PRO A 30 0.59 8.16 -13.26
N ASP A 31 1.62 8.46 -12.46
CA ASP A 31 1.85 9.78 -11.87
C ASP A 31 0.72 10.26 -10.93
N MET A 32 -0.19 9.37 -10.53
CA MET A 32 -1.22 9.63 -9.55
C MET A 32 -0.85 9.02 -8.20
N GLN A 33 -1.19 9.71 -7.11
CA GLN A 33 -0.96 9.21 -5.76
C GLN A 33 -1.99 8.11 -5.41
N PRO A 34 -1.54 6.89 -5.02
CA PRO A 34 -2.45 5.86 -4.51
C PRO A 34 -3.22 6.34 -3.27
N SER A 35 -4.51 6.02 -3.22
CA SER A 35 -5.40 6.37 -2.11
C SER A 35 -5.13 5.58 -0.84
N TYR A 36 -4.47 4.42 -0.98
CA TYR A 36 -3.98 3.59 0.11
C TYR A 36 -2.47 3.42 0.01
N ARG A 37 -1.80 3.34 1.17
CA ARG A 37 -0.37 3.05 1.28
C ARG A 37 -0.23 1.69 1.96
N ALA A 38 0.27 0.70 1.24
CA ALA A 38 0.48 -0.62 1.83
C ALA A 38 1.46 -0.54 3.01
N ARG A 39 1.27 -1.38 4.03
CA ARG A 39 2.31 -1.67 5.03
C ARG A 39 3.14 -2.84 4.54
N CYS A 40 4.40 -2.94 4.98
CA CYS A 40 5.27 -4.03 4.53
C CYS A 40 4.68 -5.44 4.65
N HIS A 41 3.94 -5.72 5.73
CA HIS A 41 3.28 -7.02 5.96
C HIS A 41 2.06 -7.28 5.05
N GLU A 42 1.61 -6.28 4.29
CA GLU A 42 0.49 -6.39 3.35
C GLU A 42 0.97 -6.55 1.91
N VAL A 43 2.24 -6.21 1.63
CA VAL A 43 2.77 -6.13 0.26
C VAL A 43 2.62 -7.46 -0.46
N ARG A 44 2.90 -8.59 0.19
CA ARG A 44 2.77 -9.89 -0.44
C ARG A 44 1.34 -10.13 -0.94
N GLU A 45 0.36 -9.93 -0.08
CA GLU A 45 -1.04 -10.22 -0.38
C GLU A 45 -1.62 -9.24 -1.40
N LEU A 46 -1.37 -7.94 -1.22
CA LEU A 46 -1.92 -6.89 -2.08
C LEU A 46 -1.32 -6.88 -3.50
N THR A 47 -0.18 -7.56 -3.70
CA THR A 47 0.49 -7.61 -5.00
C THR A 47 0.46 -8.98 -5.66
N LYS A 48 -0.05 -10.03 -4.99
CA LYS A 48 0.14 -11.44 -5.37
C LYS A 48 -0.27 -11.77 -6.81
N ASP A 49 -1.36 -11.16 -7.28
CA ASP A 49 -1.93 -11.38 -8.62
C ASP A 49 -1.63 -10.19 -9.57
N ARG A 50 -0.74 -9.27 -9.15
CA ARG A 50 -0.44 -8.07 -9.91
C ARG A 50 0.69 -8.31 -10.91
N GLU A 51 0.30 -8.48 -12.16
CA GLU A 51 1.23 -8.49 -13.29
C GLU A 51 1.79 -7.10 -13.58
N THR A 52 3.00 -7.05 -14.15
CA THR A 52 3.58 -5.83 -14.75
C THR A 52 3.27 -5.85 -16.24
N GLY A 53 2.59 -4.81 -16.73
CA GLY A 53 2.19 -4.68 -18.14
C GLY A 53 2.91 -3.56 -18.87
N ALA A 54 2.51 -3.32 -20.12
CA ALA A 54 3.02 -2.20 -20.92
C ALA A 54 2.59 -0.82 -20.38
N THR A 55 1.45 -0.77 -19.68
CA THR A 55 0.95 0.45 -19.05
C THR A 55 1.57 0.61 -17.68
N ARG A 56 2.21 1.76 -17.45
CA ARG A 56 2.71 2.16 -16.12
C ARG A 56 1.55 2.20 -15.12
N ILE A 57 1.85 1.86 -13.88
CA ILE A 57 0.98 1.99 -12.73
C ILE A 57 1.85 2.39 -11.55
N ASP A 58 1.35 3.25 -10.67
CA ASP A 58 2.11 3.66 -9.49
C ASP A 58 1.65 2.87 -8.27
N PHE A 59 2.59 2.56 -7.38
CA PHE A 59 2.36 1.79 -6.15
C PHE A 59 2.92 2.55 -4.95
N SER A 60 2.25 2.47 -3.81
CA SER A 60 2.68 3.12 -2.57
C SER A 60 2.80 2.14 -1.40
N VAL A 61 3.93 2.22 -0.68
CA VAL A 61 4.18 1.44 0.52
C VAL A 61 4.87 2.27 1.60
N THR A 62 4.49 2.05 2.85
CA THR A 62 5.06 2.66 4.04
C THR A 62 5.71 1.62 4.94
N GLY A 63 6.94 1.88 5.38
CA GLY A 63 7.69 1.00 6.26
C GLY A 63 9.05 1.56 6.65
N PRO A 64 9.78 0.87 7.55
CA PRO A 64 11.13 1.26 7.91
C PRO A 64 12.10 0.99 6.76
N LEU A 65 13.03 1.92 6.53
CA LEU A 65 14.14 1.72 5.61
C LEU A 65 15.06 0.60 6.10
N ALA A 66 15.27 -0.40 5.26
CA ALA A 66 16.26 -1.47 5.46
C ALA A 66 17.57 -1.21 4.70
N LEU A 67 17.53 -0.33 3.68
CA LEU A 67 18.67 0.03 2.85
C LEU A 67 18.57 1.51 2.47
N VAL A 68 19.70 2.21 2.53
CA VAL A 68 19.91 3.52 1.90
C VAL A 68 21.28 3.49 1.22
N HIS A 69 21.33 3.68 -0.09
CA HIS A 69 22.57 3.68 -0.86
C HIS A 69 22.55 4.76 -1.93
N PHE A 70 23.70 5.36 -2.22
CA PHE A 70 23.90 6.30 -3.31
C PHE A 70 25.16 5.92 -4.06
N ASP A 71 25.07 5.77 -5.38
CA ASP A 71 26.19 5.32 -6.23
C ASP A 71 26.96 6.46 -6.88
N GLY A 72 26.57 7.71 -6.63
CA GLY A 72 27.11 8.92 -7.28
C GLY A 72 26.18 9.51 -8.34
N THR A 73 25.18 8.76 -8.80
CA THR A 73 24.19 9.18 -9.82
C THR A 73 22.75 8.92 -9.35
N LEU A 74 22.47 7.70 -8.88
CA LEU A 74 21.18 7.26 -8.38
C LEU A 74 21.26 6.90 -6.90
N ALA A 75 20.13 7.10 -6.23
CA ALA A 75 19.88 6.66 -4.87
C ALA A 75 18.91 5.48 -4.86
N TYR A 76 19.15 4.56 -3.93
CA TYR A 76 18.42 3.32 -3.75
C TYR A 76 17.94 3.21 -2.31
N LEU A 77 16.62 3.22 -2.12
CA LEU A 77 16.00 3.13 -0.80
C LEU A 77 15.19 1.84 -0.72
N GLY A 78 15.61 0.91 0.13
CA GLY A 78 14.99 -0.40 0.27
C GLY A 78 14.10 -0.48 1.49
N LEU A 79 12.88 -0.99 1.30
CA LEU A 79 11.89 -1.29 2.33
C LEU A 79 11.50 -2.76 2.30
N CYS A 80 10.86 -3.21 3.39
CA CYS A 80 10.27 -4.54 3.51
C CYS A 80 11.31 -5.68 3.35
N GLY A 81 10.88 -6.89 2.99
CA GLY A 81 11.78 -8.03 2.79
C GLY A 81 11.95 -8.97 4.00
N THR A 82 11.17 -8.79 5.06
CA THR A 82 11.03 -9.82 6.09
C THR A 82 10.13 -10.92 5.52
N ALA A 83 10.64 -12.14 5.41
CA ALA A 83 9.86 -13.26 4.89
C ALA A 83 8.52 -13.40 5.65
N PRO A 84 7.39 -13.58 4.94
CA PRO A 84 7.28 -13.92 3.52
C PRO A 84 7.17 -12.71 2.57
N ASP A 85 7.30 -11.48 3.05
CA ASP A 85 7.05 -10.27 2.26
C ASP A 85 8.21 -9.96 1.30
N PRO A 86 7.91 -9.54 0.05
CA PRO A 86 8.95 -9.17 -0.90
C PRO A 86 9.70 -7.91 -0.44
N LYS A 87 10.92 -7.76 -0.95
CA LYS A 87 11.70 -6.52 -0.84
C LYS A 87 11.14 -5.50 -1.83
N VAL A 88 11.04 -4.25 -1.40
CA VAL A 88 10.64 -3.14 -2.26
C VAL A 88 11.80 -2.16 -2.39
N LEU A 89 12.24 -1.89 -3.62
CA LEU A 89 13.34 -0.97 -3.92
C LEU A 89 12.80 0.29 -4.60
N CYS A 90 13.05 1.45 -4.01
CA CYS A 90 12.80 2.76 -4.60
C CYS A 90 14.08 3.22 -5.32
N VAL A 91 13.98 3.51 -6.61
CA VAL A 91 15.04 4.11 -7.42
C VAL A 91 14.73 5.60 -7.60
N THR A 92 15.66 6.45 -7.18
CA THR A 92 15.48 7.91 -7.19
C THR A 92 16.83 8.61 -7.36
N TYR A 93 16.86 9.94 -7.35
CA TYR A 93 18.09 10.71 -7.55
C TYR A 93 18.79 11.14 -6.26
N GLN A 94 18.08 11.14 -5.13
CA GLN A 94 18.60 11.64 -3.85
C GLN A 94 18.13 10.77 -2.68
N THR A 95 18.94 10.66 -1.64
CA THR A 95 18.58 9.92 -0.42
C THR A 95 17.66 10.72 0.51
N ASN A 96 17.45 12.01 0.26
CA ASN A 96 16.70 12.94 1.12
C ASN A 96 17.19 12.94 2.58
N ASP A 97 18.49 12.70 2.76
CA ASP A 97 19.17 12.48 4.03
C ASP A 97 18.60 11.36 4.91
N MET A 98 17.70 10.54 4.36
CA MET A 98 17.03 9.47 5.10
C MET A 98 18.00 8.40 5.58
N LYS A 99 17.64 7.73 6.67
CA LYS A 99 18.49 6.74 7.36
C LYS A 99 17.78 5.40 7.51
N VAL A 100 18.56 4.33 7.54
CA VAL A 100 18.07 2.98 7.89
C VAL A 100 17.36 3.04 9.24
N GLY A 101 16.20 2.42 9.33
CA GLY A 101 15.31 2.44 10.50
C GLY A 101 14.23 3.52 10.47
N GLU A 102 14.39 4.59 9.68
CA GLU A 102 13.35 5.61 9.55
C GLU A 102 12.14 5.05 8.81
N VAL A 103 10.94 5.38 9.30
CA VAL A 103 9.68 5.03 8.63
C VAL A 103 9.42 6.05 7.54
N VAL A 104 9.29 5.59 6.31
CA VAL A 104 9.05 6.43 5.13
C VAL A 104 7.92 5.86 4.29
N THR A 105 7.34 6.68 3.43
CA THR A 105 6.49 6.24 2.33
C THR A 105 7.28 6.37 1.03
N ILE A 106 7.35 5.29 0.26
CA ILE A 106 7.84 5.33 -1.12
C ILE A 106 6.68 5.16 -2.08
N THR A 107 6.66 5.96 -3.14
CA THR A 107 5.65 5.89 -4.21
C THR A 107 6.33 6.04 -5.56
N GLY A 108 6.00 5.18 -6.52
CA GLY A 108 6.60 5.26 -7.85
C GLY A 108 6.10 4.19 -8.81
N GLY A 109 6.65 4.18 -10.02
CA GLY A 109 6.26 3.29 -11.10
C GLY A 109 6.56 1.82 -10.76
N TYR A 110 5.52 1.00 -10.62
CA TYR A 110 5.62 -0.38 -10.16
C TYR A 110 6.13 -1.32 -11.26
N SER A 111 7.12 -2.12 -10.90
CA SER A 111 7.54 -3.31 -11.65
C SER A 111 7.83 -4.46 -10.69
N ARG A 112 7.58 -5.69 -11.15
CA ARG A 112 7.82 -6.91 -10.38
C ARG A 112 8.71 -7.87 -11.16
N PRO A 113 10.04 -7.75 -11.07
CA PRO A 113 10.96 -8.64 -11.78
C PRO A 113 10.83 -10.11 -11.37
N ASN A 114 10.45 -10.40 -10.12
CA ASN A 114 10.12 -11.75 -9.63
C ASN A 114 9.27 -11.67 -8.35
N PRO A 115 8.78 -12.80 -7.79
CA PRO A 115 7.90 -12.78 -6.62
C PRO A 115 8.46 -12.10 -5.37
N ASP A 116 9.79 -12.10 -5.19
CA ASP A 116 10.47 -11.64 -3.98
C ASP A 116 10.96 -10.19 -4.05
N TYR A 117 10.89 -9.56 -5.23
CA TYR A 117 11.39 -8.21 -5.47
C TYR A 117 10.39 -7.36 -6.25
N ILE A 118 10.12 -6.17 -5.71
CA ILE A 118 9.36 -5.10 -6.35
C ILE A 118 10.30 -3.91 -6.52
N VAL A 119 10.26 -3.26 -7.68
CA VAL A 119 11.03 -2.05 -7.98
C VAL A 119 10.08 -0.92 -8.32
N LEU A 120 10.27 0.23 -7.70
CA LEU A 120 9.58 1.48 -7.98
C LEU A 120 10.55 2.44 -8.68
N ASP A 121 10.32 2.72 -9.97
CA ASP A 121 11.20 3.54 -10.81
C ASP A 121 10.41 4.34 -11.87
N PRO A 122 10.53 5.68 -11.91
CA PRO A 122 11.12 6.52 -10.86
C PRO A 122 10.28 6.46 -9.59
N CYS A 123 10.89 6.78 -8.45
CA CYS A 123 10.24 6.77 -7.15
C CYS A 123 10.54 8.03 -6.32
N LEU A 124 9.55 8.43 -5.53
CA LEU A 124 9.62 9.47 -4.52
C LEU A 124 9.56 8.85 -3.13
N ALA A 125 10.49 9.25 -2.26
CA ALA A 125 10.50 8.89 -0.85
C ALA A 125 10.16 10.11 0.00
N ARG A 126 9.17 9.96 0.89
CA ARG A 126 8.67 11.02 1.79
C ARG A 126 8.58 10.53 3.23
N ARG A 127 8.82 11.41 4.20
CA ARG A 127 8.50 11.13 5.61
C ARG A 127 6.98 11.20 5.81
N PRO A 128 6.39 10.43 6.75
CA PRO A 128 4.94 10.40 6.95
C PRO A 128 4.32 11.76 7.29
N GLU A 129 5.08 12.69 7.87
CA GLU A 129 4.63 14.04 8.24
C GLU A 129 4.64 15.02 7.06
N GLU A 130 5.33 14.69 5.98
CA GLU A 130 5.45 15.54 4.78
C GLU A 130 4.17 15.42 3.92
N PRO A 131 3.61 16.55 3.42
CA PRO A 131 2.49 16.49 2.50
C PRO A 131 2.81 15.68 1.24
N ALA A 132 1.79 15.01 0.69
CA ALA A 132 1.91 14.49 -0.67
C ALA A 132 1.84 15.68 -1.64
N GLU A 133 2.99 16.04 -2.22
CA GLU A 133 3.10 16.81 -3.46
C GLU A 133 2.51 16.03 -4.64
#